data_AF-A0A961Q4H2-F1
#
_entry.id   AF-A0A961Q4H2-F1
#
_cell.length_a   1.000
_cell.length_b   1.000
_cell.length_c   1.000
_cell.angle_alpha   90.00
_cell.angle_beta   90.00
_cell.angle_gamma   90.00
#
_symmetry.space_group_name_H-M   'P 1'
#
loop_
_entity.id
_entity.type
_entity.pdbx_description
1 polymer ?
#
loop_
_entity_poly.entity_id
_entity_poly.type
_entity_poly.pdbx_seq_one_letter_code
_entity_poly.pdbx_strand_id
1 'polypeptide(L)' 'MSKMTQEQLAKRWQLSPRTLEQWRWLGKGPRFLKIGARVLYDEDEIAAYEASQVCQNTCGPLPPEAR' A
#
# COMPACT_ATOMS: atom_id res chain seq x y z
N MET A 1 -9.17 15.70 2.34
CA MET A 1 -9.32 14.26 2.04
C MET A 1 -9.25 14.07 0.53
N SER A 2 -8.05 14.14 -0.03
CA SER A 2 -7.86 13.84 -1.45
C SER A 2 -7.92 12.33 -1.61
N LYS A 3 -8.87 11.85 -2.40
CA LYS A 3 -8.98 10.43 -2.75
C LYS A 3 -8.28 10.19 -4.08
N MET A 4 -7.42 9.19 -4.13
CA MET A 4 -6.66 8.79 -5.31
C MET A 4 -7.17 7.46 -5.83
N THR A 5 -7.32 7.30 -7.14
CA THR A 5 -7.60 5.99 -7.73
C THR A 5 -6.37 5.09 -7.66
N GLN A 6 -6.58 3.79 -7.86
CA GLN A 6 -5.49 2.82 -8.03
C GLN A 6 -4.45 3.29 -9.06
N GLU A 7 -4.88 3.86 -10.19
CA GLU A 7 -3.97 4.32 -11.26
C GLU A 7 -3.13 5.51 -10.81
N GLN A 8 -3.72 6.45 -10.07
CA GLN A 8 -3.00 7.59 -9.52
C GLN A 8 -1.99 7.15 -8.45
N LEU A 9 -2.37 6.19 -7.60
CA LEU A 9 -1.47 5.61 -6.60
C LEU A 9 -0.32 4.84 -7.26
N ALA A 10 -0.63 4.01 -8.26
CA ALA A 10 0.35 3.28 -9.06
C ALA A 10 1.37 4.23 -9.70
N LYS A 11 0.90 5.34 -10.29
CA LYS A 11 1.76 6.35 -10.90
C LYS A 11 2.63 7.07 -9.86
N ARG A 12 2.09 7.39 -8.68
CA ARG A 12 2.82 8.04 -7.58
C ARG A 12 3.94 7.15 -7.04
N TRP A 13 3.66 5.88 -6.81
CA TRP A 13 4.62 4.91 -6.31
C TRP A 13 5.50 4.29 -7.40
N GLN A 14 5.31 4.67 -8.67
CA GLN A 14 5.95 4.04 -9.83
C GLN A 14 5.79 2.50 -9.83
N LEU A 15 4.66 2.03 -9.32
CA LEU A 15 4.32 0.61 -9.27
C LEU A 15 3.37 0.26 -10.41
N SER A 16 3.43 -1.01 -10.84
CA SER A 16 2.45 -1.51 -11.79
C SER A 16 1.08 -1.64 -11.10
N PRO A 17 -0.04 -1.31 -11.77
CA PRO A 17 -1.38 -1.54 -11.22
C PRO A 17 -1.59 -3.03 -10.86
N ARG A 18 -0.91 -3.95 -11.56
CA ARG A 18 -0.82 -5.37 -11.21
C ARG A 18 -0.28 -5.65 -9.81
N THR A 19 0.68 -4.85 -9.34
CA THR A 19 1.22 -4.97 -7.97
C THR A 19 0.15 -4.61 -6.94
N LEU A 20 -0.63 -3.54 -7.20
CA LEU A 20 -1.76 -3.16 -6.36
C LEU A 20 -2.88 -4.21 -6.39
N GLU A 21 -3.14 -4.83 -7.56
CA GLU A 21 -4.05 -5.98 -7.63
C GLU A 21 -3.53 -7.14 -6.75
N GLN A 22 -2.26 -7.52 -6.86
CA GLN A 22 -1.68 -8.58 -6.05
C GLN A 22 -1.76 -8.27 -4.56
N TRP A 23 -1.52 -7.03 -4.15
CA TRP A 23 -1.65 -6.59 -2.76
C TRP A 23 -3.07 -6.80 -2.24
N ARG A 24 -4.09 -6.50 -3.05
CA ARG A 24 -5.49 -6.76 -2.70
C ARG A 24 -5.79 -8.25 -2.51
N TRP A 25 -5.19 -9.12 -3.31
CA TRP A 25 -5.29 -10.57 -3.14
C TRP A 25 -4.58 -11.07 -1.88
N LEU A 26 -3.42 -10.49 -1.58
CA LEU A 26 -2.62 -10.84 -0.40
C LEU A 26 -3.15 -10.22 0.91
N GLY A 27 -4.17 -9.37 0.84
CA GLY A 27 -4.65 -8.60 1.98
C GLY A 27 -3.63 -7.60 2.52
N LYS A 28 -2.67 -7.17 1.68
CA LYS A 28 -1.68 -6.15 1.99
C LYS A 28 -2.03 -4.82 1.31
N GLY A 29 -1.50 -3.72 1.83
CA GLY A 29 -1.67 -2.39 1.25
C GLY A 29 -2.45 -1.39 2.14
N PRO A 30 -2.49 -0.12 1.73
CA PRO A 30 -3.23 0.93 2.40
C PRO A 30 -4.74 0.67 2.35
N ARG A 31 -5.49 1.23 3.30
CA ARG A 31 -6.94 1.08 3.31
C ARG A 31 -7.54 1.68 2.04
N PHE A 32 -8.46 0.93 1.45
CA PHE A 32 -9.14 1.31 0.23
C PHE A 32 -10.65 1.36 0.43
N LEU A 33 -11.27 2.34 -0.22
CA LEU A 33 -12.70 2.48 -0.33
C LEU A 33 -13.16 1.82 -1.63
N LYS A 34 -13.98 0.77 -1.52
CA LYS A 34 -14.62 0.13 -2.67
C LYS A 34 -15.98 0.77 -2.92
N ILE A 35 -16.12 1.45 -4.05
CA ILE A 35 -17.39 2.04 -4.52
C ILE A 35 -17.77 1.35 -5.83
N GLY A 36 -18.66 0.34 -5.73
CA GLY A 36 -19.07 -0.47 -6.87
C GLY A 36 -17.87 -1.19 -7.50
N ALA A 37 -17.59 -0.86 -8.77
CA ALA A 37 -16.44 -1.37 -9.53
C ALA A 37 -15.15 -0.55 -9.36
N ARG A 38 -15.21 0.61 -8.68
CA ARG A 38 -14.07 1.51 -8.48
C ARG A 38 -13.47 1.35 -7.10
N VAL A 39 -12.15 1.53 -7.03
CA VAL A 39 -11.40 1.51 -5.78
C VAL A 39 -10.61 2.79 -5.62
N LEU A 40 -10.84 3.45 -4.49
CA LEU A 40 -10.24 4.71 -4.11
C LEU A 40 -9.38 4.49 -2.87
N TYR A 41 -8.25 5.18 -2.82
CA TYR A 41 -7.34 5.23 -1.68
C TYR A 41 -7.37 6.64 -1.10
N ASP A 42 -7.24 6.77 0.20
CA ASP A 42 -7.09 8.08 0.83
C ASP A 42 -5.60 8.41 0.97
N GLU A 43 -5.22 9.66 0.71
CA GLU A 43 -3.83 10.09 0.87
C GLU A 43 -3.32 9.90 2.31
N ASP A 44 -4.19 10.04 3.30
CA ASP A 44 -3.84 9.91 4.72
C ASP A 44 -3.52 8.46 5.06
N GLU A 45 -4.34 7.53 4.57
CA GLU A 45 -4.13 6.08 4.73
C GLU A 45 -2.92 5.60 3.93
N ILE A 46 -2.65 6.19 2.77
CA ILE A 46 -1.42 5.95 2.00
C ILE A 46 -0.21 6.39 2.83
N ALA A 47 -0.22 7.60 3.38
CA ALA A 47 0.88 8.12 4.20
C ALA A 47 1.09 7.30 5.48
N ALA A 48 0.01 6.90 6.16
CA ALA A 48 0.08 6.03 7.32
C ALA A 48 0.65 4.65 6.97
N TYR A 49 0.29 4.10 5.80
CA TYR A 49 0.85 2.85 5.29
C TYR A 49 2.33 3.00 4.92
N GLU A 50 2.71 4.08 4.25
CA GLU A 50 4.11 4.40 3.94
C GLU A 50 4.93 4.46 5.22
N ALA A 51 4.45 5.19 6.23
CA ALA A 51 5.10 5.29 7.55
C ALA A 51 5.25 3.92 8.23
N SER A 52 4.25 3.05 8.11
CA SER A 52 4.27 1.69 8.68
C SER A 52 5.13 0.70 7.88
N GLN A 53 5.41 1.00 6.60
CA GLN A 53 6.22 0.20 5.69
C GLN A 53 7.65 0.72 5.53
N VAL A 54 8.04 1.79 6.23
CA VAL A 54 9.44 2.21 6.30
C VAL A 54 10.25 1.15 7.05
N CYS A 55 10.78 0.19 6.30
CA CYS A 55 11.80 -0.74 6.77
C CYS A 55 13.17 -0.22 6.32
N GLN A 56 14.15 -0.22 7.23
CA GLN A 56 15.53 0.19 6.91
C GLN A 56 16.27 -0.78 5.98
N ASN A 57 15.73 -1.99 5.75
CA ASN A 57 16.36 -3.00 4.92
C ASN A 57 15.33 -3.76 4.08
N THR A 58 15.75 -4.23 2.90
CA THR A 58 14.94 -5.00 1.94
C THR A 58 14.76 -6.46 2.36
N CYS A 59 15.53 -6.93 3.34
CA CYS A 59 15.26 -8.16 4.09
C CYS A 59 14.18 -7.82 5.13
N GLY A 60 13.10 -8.61 5.20
CA GLY A 60 12.01 -8.42 6.16
C GLY A 60 12.49 -8.30 7.62
N PRO A 61 11.57 -8.01 8.58
CA PRO A 61 11.97 -7.79 9.98
C PRO A 61 12.85 -8.94 10.44
N LEU A 62 14.11 -8.64 10.82
CA LEU A 62 14.97 -9.64 11.43
C LEU A 62 14.22 -10.13 12.67
N PRO A 63 13.95 -11.44 12.81
CA PRO A 63 13.43 -11.96 14.06
C PRO A 63 14.40 -11.51 15.17
N PRO A 64 13.89 -11.00 16.31
CA PRO A 64 14.76 -10.60 17.41
C PRO A 64 15.59 -11.82 17.78
N GLU A 65 16.90 -11.72 17.58
CA GLU A 65 17.85 -12.79 17.88
C GLU A 65 17.57 -13.29 19.31
N ALA A 66 17.13 -14.55 19.40
CA ALA A 66 16.95 -15.23 20.66
C ALA A 66 18.33 -15.38 21.31
N ARG A 67 18.55 -14.61 22.36
CA ARG A 67 19.71 -14.74 23.25
C ARG A 67 19.44 -15.78 24.34
#